data_AF-A0A835LMF9-F1
#
_entry.id   AF-A0A835LMF9-F1
#
_cell.length_a   1.000
_cell.length_b   1.000
_cell.length_c   1.000
_cell.angle_alpha   90.00
_cell.angle_beta   90.00
_cell.angle_gamma   90.00
#
_symmetry.space_group_name_H-M   'P 1'
#
loop_
_entity.id
_entity.type
_entity.pdbx_description
1 polymer ?
#
loop_
_entity_poly.entity_id
_entity_poly.type
_entity_poly.pdbx_seq_one_letter_code
_entity_poly.pdbx_strand_id
1 'polypeptide(L)'
;MLDPGIKQEEGYFVYDSGSENGVWIQNADGKPYVGKVWPGSCVFPDFTQKKTRSWWAKLVKDFMSNGVDGIWNDMNEPAVFKTVTKTMPNSNIHSGDAELGGCQNHLYYHNVYGMLMARSTYEGMKLGNAEKRPFVLTRAGFVGSQRYAATWTGDNLSNWDHFHMSISMVLQL
;
A
#
# COMPACT_ATOMS: atom_id res chain seq x y z
N MET A 1 -5.21 -3.55 -10.62
CA MET A 1 -4.09 -3.66 -9.67
C MET A 1 -3.60 -2.27 -9.37
N LEU A 2 -3.38 -1.94 -8.10
CA LEU A 2 -2.88 -0.66 -7.62
C LEU A 2 -1.77 -0.91 -6.61
N ASP A 3 -0.56 -0.47 -6.92
CA ASP A 3 0.64 -0.63 -6.10
C ASP A 3 0.97 0.69 -5.39
N PRO A 4 1.74 0.68 -4.27
CA PRO A 4 2.06 1.90 -3.54
C PRO A 4 3.14 2.76 -4.21
N GLY A 5 3.84 2.25 -5.22
CA GLY A 5 4.88 3.00 -5.93
C GLY A 5 4.28 3.96 -6.95
N ILE A 6 4.26 5.25 -6.61
CA ILE A 6 3.76 6.31 -7.50
C ILE A 6 4.91 6.88 -8.30
N LYS A 7 4.84 6.77 -9.63
CA LYS A 7 5.85 7.30 -10.55
C LYS A 7 6.14 8.77 -10.24
N GLN A 8 7.40 9.09 -10.01
CA GLN A 8 7.88 10.44 -9.78
C GLN A 8 8.00 11.15 -11.14
N GLU A 9 6.93 11.79 -11.58
CA GLU A 9 6.82 12.45 -12.88
C GLU A 9 5.97 13.71 -12.77
N GLU A 10 6.55 14.88 -13.02
CA GLU A 10 5.80 16.14 -13.06
C GLU A 10 4.76 16.12 -14.17
N GLY A 11 3.55 16.60 -13.87
CA GLY A 11 2.40 16.53 -14.78
C GLY A 11 1.60 15.24 -14.66
N TYR A 12 2.09 14.23 -13.94
CA TYR A 12 1.28 13.10 -13.53
C TYR A 12 0.42 13.49 -12.33
N PHE A 13 -0.88 13.69 -12.54
CA PHE A 13 -1.79 14.26 -11.54
C PHE A 13 -1.77 13.57 -10.16
N VAL A 14 -1.48 12.26 -10.09
CA VAL A 14 -1.36 11.55 -8.80
C VAL A 14 -0.09 11.98 -8.08
N TYR A 15 1.04 12.09 -8.78
CA TYR A 15 2.28 12.60 -8.21
C TYR A 15 2.16 14.08 -7.83
N ASP A 16 1.56 14.90 -8.68
CA ASP A 16 1.41 16.33 -8.42
C ASP A 16 0.51 16.55 -7.20
N SER A 17 -0.70 15.96 -7.19
CA SER A 17 -1.65 16.11 -6.08
C SER A 17 -1.10 15.55 -4.76
N GLY A 18 -0.38 14.43 -4.78
CA GLY A 18 0.21 13.89 -3.56
C GLY A 18 1.36 14.77 -3.03
N SER A 19 2.13 15.40 -3.92
CA SER A 19 3.18 16.36 -3.56
C SER A 19 2.58 17.63 -2.95
N GLU A 20 1.53 18.18 -3.54
CA GLU A 20 0.78 19.33 -3.01
C GLU A 20 0.19 19.05 -1.62
N ASN A 21 -0.28 17.82 -1.38
CA ASN A 21 -0.85 17.41 -0.09
C ASN A 21 0.21 16.92 0.93
N GLY A 22 1.48 16.84 0.52
CA GLY A 22 2.59 16.36 1.33
C GLY A 22 2.34 14.96 1.91
N VAL A 23 1.94 14.01 1.07
CA VAL A 23 1.51 12.66 1.49
C VAL A 23 2.62 11.61 1.43
N TRP A 24 3.83 11.98 1.03
CA TRP A 24 4.93 11.04 0.81
C TRP A 24 5.69 10.68 2.08
N ILE A 25 6.15 9.43 2.16
CA ILE A 25 7.19 9.01 3.10
C ILE A 25 8.47 9.77 2.79
N GLN A 26 9.24 10.12 3.82
CA GLN A 26 10.42 10.98 3.69
C GLN A 26 11.73 10.23 4.01
N ASN A 27 12.83 10.78 3.53
CA ASN A 27 14.16 10.50 4.04
C ASN A 27 14.40 11.27 5.35
N ALA A 28 15.51 10.97 6.04
CA ALA A 28 15.91 11.70 7.24
C ALA A 28 16.17 13.21 7.01
N ASP A 29 16.41 13.64 5.77
CA ASP A 29 16.57 15.04 5.38
C ASP A 29 15.23 15.76 5.08
N GLY A 30 14.09 15.08 5.29
CA GLY A 30 12.74 15.61 5.07
C GLY A 30 12.28 15.61 3.61
N LYS A 31 13.12 15.20 2.65
CA LYS A 31 12.70 15.08 1.25
C LYS A 31 11.91 13.79 1.03
N PRO A 32 10.98 13.74 0.06
CA PRO A 32 10.31 12.49 -0.31
C PRO A 32 11.31 11.37 -0.60
N TYR A 33 11.06 10.19 -0.03
CA TYR A 33 11.82 8.99 -0.36
C TYR A 33 11.54 8.57 -1.81
N VAL A 34 12.60 8.32 -2.57
CA VAL A 34 12.52 7.82 -3.94
C VAL A 34 13.10 6.41 -4.01
N GLY A 35 12.25 5.45 -4.33
CA GLY A 35 12.63 4.06 -4.58
C GLY A 35 12.51 3.68 -6.06
N LYS A 36 13.18 2.60 -6.46
CA LYS A 36 13.05 2.03 -7.82
C LYS A 36 12.11 0.82 -7.79
N VAL A 37 11.03 0.90 -8.57
CA VAL A 37 10.05 -0.18 -8.78
C VAL A 37 9.63 -0.23 -10.25
N TRP A 38 8.46 -0.81 -10.58
CA TRP A 38 7.99 -1.06 -11.95
C TRP A 38 8.07 0.16 -12.89
N PRO A 39 7.49 1.34 -12.57
CA PRO A 39 7.57 2.51 -13.45
C PRO A 39 8.87 3.34 -13.28
N GLY A 40 9.93 2.78 -12.67
CA GLY A 40 11.19 3.48 -12.46
C GLY A 40 11.25 4.19 -11.11
N SER A 41 11.59 5.49 -11.10
CA SER A 41 11.63 6.28 -9.85
C SER A 41 10.22 6.48 -9.31
N CYS A 42 9.98 6.12 -8.05
CA CYS A 42 8.70 6.28 -7.39
C CYS A 42 8.83 6.89 -6.00
N VAL A 43 7.82 7.67 -5.63
CA VAL A 43 7.52 8.04 -4.25
C VAL A 43 6.44 7.12 -3.68
N PHE A 44 6.35 7.06 -2.36
CA PHE A 44 5.47 6.14 -1.65
C PHE A 44 4.54 6.92 -0.72
N PRO A 45 3.21 6.74 -0.82
CA PRO A 45 2.26 7.35 0.11
C PRO A 45 2.52 6.86 1.54
N ASP A 46 2.52 7.78 2.49
CA ASP A 46 2.58 7.48 3.90
C ASP A 46 1.18 7.17 4.45
N PHE A 47 0.74 5.91 4.32
CA PHE A 47 -0.58 5.47 4.80
C PHE A 47 -0.76 5.54 6.33
N THR A 48 0.29 5.84 7.08
CA THR A 48 0.20 6.09 8.54
C THR A 48 -0.50 7.41 8.85
N GLN A 49 -0.71 8.28 7.85
CA GLN A 49 -1.41 9.55 7.99
C GLN A 49 -2.85 9.48 7.49
N LYS A 50 -3.82 9.96 8.28
CA LYS A 50 -5.24 10.00 7.90
C LYS A 50 -5.46 10.83 6.64
N LYS A 51 -4.70 11.91 6.46
CA LYS A 51 -4.75 12.74 5.25
C LYS A 51 -4.35 11.95 4.00
N THR A 52 -3.30 11.13 4.09
CA THR A 52 -2.84 10.27 2.99
C THR A 52 -3.86 9.18 2.68
N ARG A 53 -4.41 8.51 3.70
CA ARG A 53 -5.46 7.51 3.50
C ARG A 53 -6.70 8.11 2.83
N SER A 54 -7.09 9.33 3.22
CA SER A 54 -8.21 10.05 2.63
C SER A 54 -7.93 10.49 1.19
N TRP A 55 -6.70 10.94 0.89
CA TRP A 55 -6.25 11.26 -0.46
C TRP A 55 -6.29 10.02 -1.36
N TRP A 56 -5.73 8.90 -0.91
CA TRP A 56 -5.77 7.63 -1.63
C TRP A 56 -7.20 7.15 -1.88
N ALA A 57 -8.06 7.21 -0.86
CA ALA A 57 -9.45 6.79 -0.96
C ALA A 57 -10.24 7.60 -2.01
N LYS A 58 -9.94 8.90 -2.16
CA LYS A 58 -10.53 9.74 -3.24
C LYS A 58 -10.08 9.29 -4.63
N LEU A 59 -8.80 8.93 -4.81
CA LEU A 59 -8.32 8.38 -6.08
C LEU A 59 -8.98 7.03 -6.39
N VAL A 60 -9.12 6.17 -5.38
CA VAL A 60 -9.75 4.86 -5.52
C VAL A 60 -11.24 4.97 -5.89
N LYS A 61 -11.95 5.95 -5.32
CA LYS A 61 -13.37 6.23 -5.61
C LYS A 61 -13.63 6.36 -7.11
N ASP A 62 -12.72 7.00 -7.85
CA ASP A 62 -12.91 7.27 -9.27
C ASP A 62 -12.85 6.00 -10.12
N PHE A 63 -12.14 4.95 -9.68
CA PHE A 63 -12.15 3.64 -10.36
C PHE A 63 -13.52 2.96 -10.26
N MET A 64 -14.19 3.07 -9.12
CA MET A 64 -15.55 2.52 -8.94
C MET A 64 -16.55 3.18 -9.87
N SER A 65 -16.42 4.49 -10.07
CA SER A 65 -17.26 5.27 -10.98
C SER A 65 -17.08 4.83 -12.45
N ASN A 66 -15.95 4.21 -12.77
CA ASN A 66 -15.62 3.66 -14.09
C ASN A 66 -15.95 2.16 -14.24
N GLY A 67 -16.68 1.57 -13.29
CA GLY A 67 -17.17 0.19 -13.39
C GLY A 67 -16.19 -0.89 -12.88
N VAL A 68 -15.13 -0.52 -12.17
CA VAL A 68 -14.28 -1.50 -11.47
C VAL A 68 -15.03 -2.08 -10.27
N ASP A 69 -15.10 -3.40 -10.13
CA ASP A 69 -15.79 -4.07 -9.00
C ASP A 69 -14.82 -4.59 -7.91
N GLY A 70 -13.51 -4.65 -8.19
CA GLY A 70 -12.51 -5.20 -7.28
C GLY A 70 -11.12 -4.60 -7.52
N ILE A 71 -10.34 -4.43 -6.46
CA ILE A 71 -8.99 -3.88 -6.55
C ILE A 71 -7.99 -4.83 -5.91
N TRP A 72 -6.89 -5.05 -6.61
CA TRP A 72 -5.75 -5.80 -6.11
C TRP A 72 -4.64 -4.84 -5.70
N ASN A 73 -4.27 -4.82 -4.42
CA ASN A 73 -3.07 -4.16 -3.90
C ASN A 73 -1.91 -5.15 -3.84
N ASP A 74 -0.92 -4.92 -4.69
CA ASP A 74 0.32 -5.69 -4.72
C ASP A 74 1.50 -4.80 -4.30
N MET A 75 2.66 -5.43 -4.11
CA MET A 75 3.92 -4.73 -3.84
C MET A 75 3.91 -3.85 -2.58
N ASN A 76 3.01 -4.15 -1.64
CA ASN A 76 2.66 -3.28 -0.52
C ASN A 76 3.36 -3.62 0.81
N GLU A 77 4.50 -4.32 0.75
CA GLU A 77 5.38 -4.53 1.91
C GLU A 77 5.97 -3.24 2.52
N PRO A 78 6.41 -2.19 1.78
CA PRO A 78 6.46 -1.98 0.33
C PRO A 78 7.67 -2.63 -0.35
N ALA A 79 7.48 -3.19 -1.54
CA ALA A 79 8.57 -3.73 -2.35
C ALA A 79 9.39 -2.60 -3.01
N VAL A 80 10.72 -2.67 -2.91
CA VAL A 80 11.66 -1.74 -3.55
C VAL A 80 12.82 -2.51 -4.17
N PHE A 81 13.04 -2.40 -5.49
CA PHE A 81 13.92 -3.33 -6.21
C PHE A 81 15.41 -3.12 -5.93
N LYS A 82 15.80 -1.87 -5.69
CA LYS A 82 17.21 -1.44 -5.58
C LYS A 82 17.63 -1.19 -4.12
N THR A 83 17.18 -2.04 -3.21
CA THR A 83 17.64 -2.10 -1.82
C THR A 83 18.09 -3.52 -1.47
N VAL A 84 18.90 -3.66 -0.41
CA VAL A 84 19.44 -4.95 0.04
C VAL A 84 18.32 -5.88 0.49
N THR A 85 17.34 -5.36 1.23
CA THR A 85 16.23 -6.12 1.81
C THR A 85 15.01 -6.23 0.91
N LYS A 86 15.06 -5.68 -0.31
CA LYS A 86 13.93 -5.56 -1.24
C LYS A 86 12.72 -4.78 -0.69
N THR A 87 12.95 -3.97 0.36
CA THR A 87 11.97 -3.06 0.93
C THR A 87 12.61 -1.70 1.25
N MET A 88 11.82 -0.78 1.81
CA MET A 88 12.22 0.56 2.18
C MET A 88 13.25 0.54 3.34
N PRO A 89 14.26 1.42 3.32
CA PRO A 89 15.21 1.56 4.42
C PRO A 89 14.54 1.86 5.77
N ASN A 90 15.01 1.21 6.83
CA ASN A 90 14.52 1.40 8.20
C ASN A 90 14.58 2.85 8.69
N SER A 91 15.49 3.65 8.14
CA SER A 91 15.71 5.06 8.49
C SER A 91 14.75 6.03 7.80
N ASN A 92 13.92 5.57 6.86
CA ASN A 92 12.87 6.42 6.28
C ASN A 92 11.87 6.85 7.35
N ILE A 93 11.29 8.03 7.19
CA ILE A 93 10.48 8.69 8.21
C ILE A 93 9.02 8.74 7.75
N HIS A 94 8.14 8.25 8.62
CA HIS A 94 6.70 8.36 8.51
C HIS A 94 6.21 9.42 9.49
N SER A 95 5.35 10.32 9.03
CA SER A 95 4.73 11.35 9.87
C SER A 95 3.41 10.85 10.46
N GLY A 96 3.42 9.66 11.05
CA GLY A 96 2.22 8.94 11.48
C GLY A 96 1.31 9.74 12.40
N ASP A 97 0.01 9.46 12.32
CA ASP A 97 -0.98 10.06 13.22
C ASP A 97 -0.64 9.71 14.69
N ALA A 98 -0.96 10.58 15.64
CA ALA A 98 -0.63 10.38 17.05
C ALA A 98 -1.21 9.06 17.61
N GLU A 99 -2.42 8.68 17.19
CA GLU A 99 -3.07 7.42 17.56
C GLU A 99 -2.37 6.17 17.02
N LEU A 100 -1.50 6.31 16.02
CA LEU A 100 -0.68 5.25 15.45
C LEU A 100 0.78 5.31 15.94
N GLY A 101 1.12 6.19 16.89
CA GLY A 101 2.48 6.30 17.46
C GLY A 101 3.28 7.53 17.03
N GLY A 102 2.68 8.43 16.24
CA GLY A 102 3.30 9.70 15.86
C GLY A 102 4.39 9.59 14.78
N CYS A 103 5.26 10.60 14.70
CA CYS A 103 6.39 10.57 13.78
C CYS A 103 7.41 9.49 14.22
N GLN A 104 7.60 8.47 13.39
CA GLN A 104 8.54 7.37 13.63
C GLN A 104 9.27 6.99 12.34
N ASN A 105 10.29 6.16 12.50
CA ASN A 105 10.99 5.59 11.35
C ASN A 105 10.21 4.41 10.74
N HIS A 106 10.63 3.96 9.55
CA HIS A 106 9.98 2.89 8.81
C HIS A 106 10.01 1.56 9.58
N LEU A 107 11.06 1.32 10.38
CA LEU A 107 11.15 0.13 11.22
C LEU A 107 9.94 -0.02 12.16
N TYR A 108 9.41 1.09 12.70
CA TYR A 108 8.23 1.07 13.56
C TYR A 108 6.95 0.69 12.79
N TYR A 109 6.83 1.11 11.53
CA TYR A 109 5.60 0.98 10.72
C TYR A 109 5.61 -0.13 9.68
N HIS A 110 6.76 -0.78 9.46
CA HIS A 110 7.00 -1.68 8.32
C HIS A 110 5.84 -2.67 8.09
N ASN A 111 5.51 -3.47 9.10
CA ASN A 111 4.50 -4.52 8.96
C ASN A 111 3.07 -4.00 8.82
N VAL A 112 2.76 -2.79 9.31
CA VAL A 112 1.40 -2.24 9.24
C VAL A 112 1.14 -1.47 7.95
N TYR A 113 2.19 -1.12 7.20
CA TYR A 113 2.11 -0.35 5.95
C TYR A 113 1.13 -0.96 4.94
N GLY A 114 1.30 -2.25 4.61
CA GLY A 114 0.45 -2.94 3.65
C GLY A 114 -1.02 -3.01 4.06
N MET A 115 -1.29 -3.27 5.35
CA MET A 115 -2.64 -3.26 5.90
C MET A 115 -3.28 -1.86 5.80
N LEU A 116 -2.52 -0.79 6.04
CA LEU A 116 -3.04 0.58 5.93
C LEU A 116 -3.35 0.97 4.49
N MET A 117 -2.56 0.50 3.52
CA MET A 117 -2.89 0.62 2.10
C MET A 117 -4.19 -0.11 1.77
N ALA A 118 -4.31 -1.38 2.15
CA ALA A 118 -5.51 -2.18 1.91
C ALA A 118 -6.77 -1.56 2.53
N ARG A 119 -6.65 -1.06 3.76
CA ARG A 119 -7.71 -0.27 4.43
C ARG A 119 -8.10 0.97 3.63
N SER A 120 -7.12 1.74 3.15
CA SER A 120 -7.36 2.97 2.39
C SER A 120 -8.07 2.67 1.06
N THR A 121 -7.70 1.58 0.40
CA THR A 121 -8.38 1.09 -0.81
C THR A 121 -9.81 0.66 -0.51
N TYR A 122 -10.02 -0.13 0.55
CA TYR A 122 -11.35 -0.55 0.99
C TYR A 122 -12.27 0.65 1.27
N GLU A 123 -11.77 1.63 2.03
CA GLU A 123 -12.51 2.86 2.34
C GLU A 123 -12.82 3.66 1.07
N GLY A 124 -11.89 3.75 0.11
CA GLY A 124 -12.10 4.40 -1.18
C GLY A 124 -13.17 3.72 -2.04
N MET A 125 -13.18 2.39 -2.10
CA MET A 125 -14.21 1.64 -2.82
C MET A 125 -15.60 1.88 -2.22
N LYS A 126 -15.69 1.89 -0.88
CA LYS A 126 -16.92 2.18 -0.16
C LYS A 126 -17.41 3.63 -0.38
N LEU A 127 -16.49 4.58 -0.52
CA LEU A 127 -16.82 5.96 -0.91
C LEU A 127 -17.33 6.06 -2.36
N GLY A 128 -16.90 5.16 -3.24
CA GLY A 128 -17.34 5.10 -4.64
C GLY A 128 -18.73 4.51 -4.79
N ASN A 129 -19.06 3.49 -3.99
CA ASN A 129 -20.39 2.89 -3.97
C ASN A 129 -20.70 2.30 -2.59
N ALA A 130 -21.53 3.00 -1.82
CA ALA A 130 -21.89 2.58 -0.45
C ALA A 130 -22.75 1.31 -0.39
N GLU A 131 -23.47 1.00 -1.49
CA GLU A 131 -24.40 -0.12 -1.57
C GLU A 131 -23.69 -1.44 -1.96
N LYS A 132 -22.45 -1.36 -2.46
CA LYS A 132 -21.64 -2.54 -2.80
C LYS A 132 -20.56 -2.79 -1.76
N ARG A 133 -20.41 -4.05 -1.36
CA ARG A 133 -19.29 -4.47 -0.50
C ARG A 133 -17.98 -4.42 -1.31
N PRO A 134 -16.92 -3.74 -0.82
CA PRO A 134 -15.63 -3.74 -1.49
C PRO A 134 -15.01 -5.13 -1.57
N PHE A 135 -14.35 -5.43 -2.69
CA PHE A 135 -13.43 -6.55 -2.81
C PHE A 135 -12.01 -6.02 -3.00
N VAL A 136 -11.17 -6.22 -1.98
CA VAL A 136 -9.74 -5.89 -2.01
C VAL A 136 -8.94 -7.18 -1.83
N LEU A 137 -7.96 -7.41 -2.70
CA LEU A 137 -6.94 -8.44 -2.54
C LEU A 137 -5.63 -7.76 -2.13
N THR A 138 -4.92 -8.24 -1.11
CA THR A 138 -3.65 -7.65 -0.62
C THR A 138 -2.55 -8.70 -0.47
N ARG A 139 -1.29 -8.35 -0.77
CA ARG A 139 -0.15 -9.26 -0.54
C ARG A 139 0.32 -9.17 0.90
N ALA A 140 0.74 -7.97 1.29
CA ALA A 140 1.16 -7.68 2.65
C ALA A 140 -0.07 -7.43 3.53
N GLY A 141 0.01 -7.90 4.77
CA GLY A 141 -1.04 -7.74 5.77
C GLY A 141 -0.48 -7.78 7.18
N PHE A 142 -1.27 -7.27 8.12
CA PHE A 142 -1.03 -7.31 9.56
C PHE A 142 -2.29 -7.73 10.32
N VAL A 143 -2.20 -7.85 11.65
CA VAL A 143 -3.36 -8.12 12.50
C VAL A 143 -4.46 -7.10 12.23
N GLY A 144 -5.63 -7.58 11.81
CA GLY A 144 -6.78 -6.75 11.45
C GLY A 144 -7.03 -6.59 9.95
N SER A 145 -6.17 -7.14 9.08
CA SER A 145 -6.34 -7.11 7.62
C SER A 145 -7.64 -7.79 7.16
N GLN A 146 -8.12 -8.79 7.91
CA GLN A 146 -9.36 -9.51 7.61
C GLN A 146 -10.61 -8.61 7.57
N ARG A 147 -10.53 -7.39 8.12
CA ARG A 147 -11.61 -6.40 8.03
C ARG A 147 -11.70 -5.70 6.67
N TYR A 148 -10.63 -5.73 5.88
CA TYR A 148 -10.47 -4.87 4.70
C TYR A 148 -10.17 -5.62 3.41
N ALA A 149 -9.49 -6.77 3.47
CA ALA A 149 -9.04 -7.46 2.27
C ALA A 149 -8.95 -8.97 2.46
N ALA A 150 -9.11 -9.70 1.35
CA ALA A 150 -8.59 -11.05 1.21
C ALA A 150 -7.07 -11.01 0.99
N THR A 151 -6.37 -12.09 1.32
CA THR A 151 -4.93 -12.24 1.06
C THR A 151 -4.66 -13.48 0.21
N TRP A 152 -3.46 -13.58 -0.34
CA TRP A 152 -2.94 -14.79 -0.97
C TRP A 152 -1.46 -14.96 -0.61
N THR A 153 -0.92 -16.14 -0.84
CA THR A 153 0.42 -16.54 -0.36
C THR A 153 1.59 -16.02 -1.20
N GLY A 154 1.37 -14.98 -2.02
CA GLY A 154 2.40 -14.43 -2.91
C GLY A 154 2.72 -15.31 -4.11
N ASP A 155 3.89 -15.06 -4.71
CA ASP A 155 4.36 -15.71 -5.93
C ASP A 155 4.78 -17.16 -5.65
N ASN A 156 3.94 -18.12 -6.02
CA ASN A 156 4.24 -19.55 -5.91
C ASN A 156 4.82 -20.11 -7.23
N LEU A 157 5.25 -21.38 -7.19
CA LEU A 157 5.73 -22.11 -8.35
C LEU A 157 4.70 -23.14 -8.80
N SER A 158 4.65 -23.42 -10.10
CA SER A 158 3.78 -24.44 -10.68
C SER A 158 4.38 -25.85 -10.50
N ASN A 159 4.40 -26.34 -9.26
CA ASN A 159 4.87 -27.68 -8.91
C ASN A 159 4.06 -28.29 -7.75
N TRP A 160 4.23 -29.59 -7.54
CA TRP A 160 3.51 -30.35 -6.51
C TRP A 160 3.83 -29.90 -5.09
N ASP A 161 5.06 -29.44 -4.82
CA ASP A 161 5.47 -29.00 -3.50
C ASP A 161 4.71 -27.73 -3.08
N HIS A 162 4.62 -26.74 -3.97
CA HIS A 162 3.87 -25.50 -3.71
C HIS A 162 2.35 -25.74 -3.65
N PHE A 163 1.83 -26.71 -4.42
CA PHE A 163 0.44 -27.14 -4.29
C PHE A 163 0.18 -27.76 -2.91
N HIS A 164 1.08 -28.61 -2.42
CA HIS A 164 0.93 -29.21 -1.10
C HIS A 164 1.05 -28.17 0.02
N MET A 165 2.01 -27.23 -0.09
CA MET A 165 2.22 -26.15 0.88
C MET A 165 1.02 -25.22 1.04
N SER A 166 0.20 -25.03 -0.01
CA SER A 166 -0.92 -24.09 0.05
C SER A 166 -1.94 -24.46 1.13
N ILE A 167 -2.10 -25.75 1.43
CA ILE A 167 -3.02 -26.24 2.47
C ILE A 167 -2.58 -25.70 3.84
N SER A 168 -1.34 -25.97 4.24
CA SER A 168 -0.83 -25.56 5.55
C SER A 168 -0.71 -24.05 5.69
N MET A 169 -0.39 -23.32 4.61
CA MET A 169 -0.33 -21.87 4.64
C MET A 169 -1.72 -21.25 4.86
N VAL A 170 -2.73 -21.69 4.10
CA VAL A 170 -4.10 -21.13 4.21
C VAL A 170 -4.73 -21.42 5.57
N LEU A 171 -4.44 -22.57 6.18
CA LEU A 171 -4.94 -22.91 7.53
C LEU A 171 -4.35 -22.04 8.66
N GLN A 172 -3.24 -21.34 8.41
CA GLN A 172 -2.52 -20.52 9.39
C GLN A 172 -2.79 -19.00 9.24
N LEU A 173 -3.53 -18.58 8.22
CA LEU A 173 -3.86 -17.19 7.95
C LEU A 173 -4.88 -16.60 8.94
#